data_AF-A0A258R1N1-F1
#
_entry.id   AF-A0A258R1N1-F1
#
_cell.length_a   1.000
_cell.length_b   1.000
_cell.length_c   1.000
_cell.angle_alpha   90.00
_cell.angle_beta   90.00
_cell.angle_gamma   90.00
#
_symmetry.space_group_name_H-M   'P 1'
#
loop_
_entity.id
_entity.type
_entity.pdbx_description
1 polymer ?
#
loop_
_entity_poly.entity_id
_entity_poly.type
_entity_poly.pdbx_seq_one_letter_code
_entity_poly.pdbx_strand_id
1 'polypeptide(L)'
;MSTETPLPGSRVKPATVPITLLYRLFPFLSWFPMSRDTLRADFFAGITVTLILVPQAMAYAQLAGLPVVYGLYAGFLPVIVASLWGSLRQLHTGPTAMLSLMSAAALIPYASTGTEEFIALSVMLALMVGILRLTLGLFRLGLVVNFLSHPV
;
A
#
# COMPACT_ATOMS: atom_id res chain seq x y z
N MET A 1 -4.27 -6.07 -66.02
CA MET A 1 -4.05 -7.04 -64.93
C MET A 1 -3.21 -6.33 -63.85
N SER A 2 -3.55 -5.12 -63.41
CA SER A 2 -4.59 -4.79 -62.43
C SER A 2 -4.62 -5.75 -61.24
N THR A 3 -4.00 -5.35 -60.12
CA THR A 3 -4.70 -5.12 -58.85
C THR A 3 -3.83 -4.24 -57.94
N GLU A 4 -3.92 -2.91 -58.11
CA GLU A 4 -3.85 -2.04 -56.95
C GLU A 4 -5.16 -2.24 -56.18
N THR A 5 -5.08 -2.62 -54.91
CA THR A 5 -6.23 -2.59 -54.00
C THR A 5 -6.01 -1.50 -52.95
N PRO A 6 -7.00 -0.61 -52.71
CA PRO A 6 -6.82 0.59 -51.91
C PRO A 6 -6.97 0.33 -50.41
N LEU A 7 -6.28 1.13 -49.60
CA LEU A 7 -6.49 1.24 -48.15
C LEU A 7 -7.86 1.87 -47.85
N PRO A 8 -8.68 1.32 -46.93
CA PRO A 8 -9.78 2.06 -46.34
C PRO A 8 -9.47 2.42 -44.88
N GLY A 9 -9.26 3.72 -44.66
CA GLY A 9 -10.06 4.51 -43.72
C GLY A 9 -10.10 4.10 -42.24
N SER A 10 -9.37 4.88 -41.44
CA SER A 10 -9.76 5.39 -40.12
C SER A 10 -10.79 4.59 -39.32
N ARG A 11 -10.33 3.87 -38.29
CA ARG A 11 -11.11 3.72 -37.05
C ARG A 11 -10.30 4.21 -35.85
N VAL A 12 -10.15 5.53 -35.81
CA VAL A 12 -10.10 6.25 -34.54
C VAL A 12 -11.44 5.96 -33.84
N LYS A 13 -11.42 5.10 -32.82
CA LYS A 13 -12.43 5.11 -31.75
C LYS A 13 -11.75 5.22 -30.38
N PRO A 14 -11.20 6.38 -29.98
CA PRO A 14 -10.90 6.66 -28.60
C PRO A 14 -12.13 7.34 -28.01
N ALA A 15 -13.10 6.56 -27.54
CA ALA A 15 -14.13 7.01 -26.60
C ALA A 15 -14.91 5.81 -26.07
N THR A 16 -14.29 5.01 -25.21
CA THR A 16 -15.01 4.10 -24.30
C THR A 16 -14.61 4.45 -22.87
N VAL A 17 -15.33 5.40 -22.25
CA VAL A 17 -15.24 5.68 -20.82
C VAL A 17 -16.66 5.64 -20.28
N PRO A 18 -17.03 4.54 -19.59
CA PRO A 18 -17.19 4.59 -18.13
C PRO A 18 -16.58 3.39 -17.39
N ILE A 19 -15.91 2.47 -18.09
CA ILE A 19 -15.19 1.34 -17.51
C ILE A 19 -13.90 1.82 -16.81
N THR A 20 -13.20 2.79 -17.41
CA THR A 20 -11.90 3.28 -16.92
C THR A 20 -11.96 3.93 -15.53
N LEU A 21 -13.08 4.57 -15.15
CA LEU A 21 -13.20 5.22 -13.83
C LEU A 21 -13.35 4.18 -12.71
N LEU A 22 -14.11 3.10 -12.94
CA LEU A 22 -14.31 2.02 -11.99
C LEU A 22 -13.01 1.27 -11.71
N TYR A 23 -12.26 0.91 -12.76
CA TYR A 23 -10.93 0.28 -12.61
C TYR A 23 -9.86 1.23 -12.03
N ARG A 24 -10.09 2.54 -12.07
CA ARG A 24 -9.23 3.55 -11.45
C ARG A 24 -9.55 3.76 -9.96
N LEU A 25 -10.82 3.62 -9.57
CA LEU A 25 -11.27 3.67 -8.18
C LEU A 25 -11.05 2.36 -7.43
N PHE A 26 -11.22 1.22 -8.12
CA PHE A 26 -11.09 -0.12 -7.57
C PHE A 26 -10.15 -0.97 -8.45
N PRO A 27 -8.82 -0.78 -8.35
CA PRO A 27 -7.85 -1.46 -9.20
C PRO A 27 -7.85 -2.98 -9.02
N PHE A 28 -8.29 -3.50 -7.87
CA PHE A 28 -8.40 -4.95 -7.61
C PHE A 28 -9.36 -5.67 -8.56
N LEU A 29 -10.32 -4.99 -9.22
CA LEU A 29 -11.18 -5.61 -10.23
C LEU A 29 -10.40 -6.09 -11.46
N SER A 30 -9.21 -5.52 -11.71
CA SER A 30 -8.34 -5.93 -12.81
C SER A 30 -7.64 -7.28 -12.59
N TRP A 31 -7.78 -7.89 -11.41
CA TRP A 31 -7.13 -9.16 -11.09
C TRP A 31 -7.80 -10.36 -11.76
N PHE A 32 -9.07 -10.23 -12.14
CA PHE A 32 -9.83 -11.30 -12.79
C PHE A 32 -9.67 -11.29 -14.32
N PRO A 33 -9.61 -12.47 -14.97
CA PRO A 33 -9.73 -13.83 -14.43
C PRO A 33 -8.39 -14.41 -13.93
N MET A 34 -8.38 -14.93 -12.69
CA MET A 34 -7.22 -15.62 -12.11
C MET A 34 -7.14 -17.06 -12.61
N SER A 35 -5.95 -17.52 -13.02
CA SER A 35 -5.74 -18.93 -13.40
C SER A 35 -5.53 -19.83 -12.16
N ARG A 36 -5.78 -21.14 -12.28
CA ARG A 36 -5.55 -22.07 -11.17
C ARG A 36 -4.09 -22.10 -10.72
N ASP A 37 -3.15 -21.90 -11.63
CA ASP A 37 -1.72 -21.87 -11.33
C ASP A 37 -1.31 -20.60 -10.58
N THR A 38 -1.91 -19.45 -10.92
CA THR A 38 -1.68 -18.19 -10.20
C THR A 38 -2.26 -18.24 -8.78
N LEU A 39 -3.44 -18.82 -8.60
CA LEU A 39 -4.00 -19.03 -7.25
C LEU A 39 -3.11 -19.93 -6.37
N ARG A 40 -2.54 -21.00 -6.95
CA ARG A 40 -1.61 -21.87 -6.22
C ARG A 40 -0.31 -21.13 -5.87
N ALA A 41 0.27 -20.42 -6.83
CA ALA A 41 1.49 -19.65 -6.62
C ALA A 41 1.29 -18.57 -5.54
N ASP A 42 0.19 -17.81 -5.61
CA ASP A 42 -0.13 -16.75 -4.66
C ASP A 42 -0.41 -17.30 -3.26
N PHE A 43 -1.00 -18.49 -3.15
CA PHE A 43 -1.22 -19.17 -1.86
C PHE A 43 0.10 -19.51 -1.16
N PHE A 44 1.04 -20.16 -1.86
CA PHE A 44 2.35 -20.47 -1.28
C PHE A 44 3.19 -19.22 -1.00
N ALA A 45 3.11 -18.21 -1.88
CA ALA A 45 3.76 -16.93 -1.66
C ALA A 45 3.20 -16.23 -0.42
N GLY A 46 1.88 -16.22 -0.25
CA GLY A 46 1.19 -15.63 0.90
C GLY A 46 1.57 -16.29 2.22
N ILE A 47 1.66 -17.63 2.27
CA ILE A 47 2.15 -18.36 3.45
C ILE A 47 3.57 -17.95 3.78
N THR A 48 4.47 -17.95 2.78
CA THR A 48 5.88 -17.62 2.97
C THR A 48 6.06 -16.20 3.51
N VAL A 49 5.34 -15.23 2.93
CA VAL A 49 5.38 -13.83 3.37
C VAL A 49 4.81 -13.68 4.78
N THR A 50 3.69 -14.34 5.08
CA THR A 50 3.04 -14.24 6.40
C THR A 50 3.95 -14.79 7.51
N LEU A 51 4.65 -15.91 7.25
CA LEU A 51 5.55 -16.53 8.22
C LEU A 51 6.69 -15.59 8.65
N ILE A 52 7.14 -14.72 7.73
CA ILE A 52 8.17 -13.71 7.99
C ILE A 52 7.54 -12.45 8.61
N LEU A 53 6.39 -12.02 8.10
CA LEU A 53 5.74 -10.77 8.49
C LEU A 53 5.26 -10.77 9.95
N VAL A 54 4.74 -11.89 10.45
CA VAL A 54 4.22 -11.99 11.83
C VAL A 54 5.30 -11.68 12.88
N PRO A 55 6.44 -12.40 12.94
CA PRO A 55 7.49 -12.10 13.92
C PRO A 55 8.12 -10.72 13.68
N GLN A 56 8.26 -10.30 12.42
CA GLN A 56 8.79 -8.97 12.08
C GLN A 56 7.91 -7.84 12.62
N ALA A 57 6.59 -7.94 12.44
CA ALA A 57 5.65 -6.95 12.92
C ALA A 57 5.59 -6.89 14.45
N MET A 58 5.70 -8.04 15.13
CA MET A 58 5.80 -8.10 16.60
C MET A 58 7.07 -7.40 17.11
N ALA A 59 8.23 -7.64 16.46
CA ALA A 59 9.47 -6.95 16.80
C ALA A 59 9.38 -5.44 16.57
N TYR A 60 8.75 -5.01 15.49
CA TYR A 60 8.59 -3.60 15.16
C TYR A 60 7.65 -2.87 16.13
N ALA A 61 6.61 -3.52 16.65
CA ALA A 61 5.81 -2.96 17.72
C ALA A 61 6.63 -2.69 18.99
N GLN A 62 7.54 -3.60 19.34
CA GLN A 62 8.45 -3.38 20.48
C GLN A 62 9.40 -2.20 20.23
N LEU A 63 9.91 -2.04 19.01
CA LEU A 63 10.71 -0.86 18.63
C LEU A 63 9.89 0.44 18.70
N ALA A 64 8.59 0.38 18.42
CA ALA A 64 7.66 1.50 18.56
C ALA A 64 7.24 1.76 20.02
N GLY A 65 7.68 0.93 20.98
CA GLY A 65 7.30 1.06 22.38
C GLY A 65 5.88 0.57 22.71
N LEU A 66 5.30 -0.26 21.84
CA LEU A 66 3.93 -0.77 21.97
C LEU A 66 3.92 -2.27 22.33
N PRO A 67 2.84 -2.77 22.97
CA PRO A 67 2.62 -4.20 23.11
C PRO A 67 2.61 -4.91 21.74
N VAL A 68 3.15 -6.13 21.68
CA VAL A 68 3.34 -6.89 20.43
C VAL A 68 2.07 -7.07 19.59
N VAL A 69 0.90 -7.10 20.24
CA VAL A 69 -0.40 -7.24 19.58
C VAL A 69 -0.68 -6.08 18.62
N TYR A 70 -0.21 -4.86 18.92
CA TYR A 70 -0.35 -3.71 18.04
C TYR A 70 0.47 -3.86 16.74
N GLY A 71 1.54 -4.64 16.78
CA GLY A 71 2.30 -5.01 15.59
C GLY A 71 1.47 -5.85 14.63
N LEU A 72 0.68 -6.80 15.16
CA LEU A 72 -0.22 -7.61 14.33
C LEU A 72 -1.32 -6.76 13.68
N TYR A 73 -1.88 -5.80 14.41
CA TYR A 73 -2.86 -4.86 13.84
C TYR A 73 -2.24 -4.00 12.73
N ALA A 74 -1.03 -3.48 12.95
CA ALA A 74 -0.30 -2.66 11.98
C ALA A 74 0.23 -3.47 10.77
N GLY A 75 0.50 -4.77 10.94
CA GLY A 75 0.94 -5.67 9.88
C GLY A 75 -0.20 -6.24 9.04
N PHE A 76 -1.42 -6.30 9.56
CA PHE A 76 -2.56 -6.93 8.89
C PHE A 76 -3.49 -5.92 8.20
N LEU A 77 -4.05 -4.96 8.96
CA LEU A 77 -5.08 -4.06 8.45
C LEU A 77 -4.57 -3.15 7.32
N PRO A 78 -3.43 -2.44 7.46
CA PRO A 78 -2.93 -1.57 6.41
C PRO A 78 -2.51 -2.34 5.16
N VAL A 79 -1.96 -3.55 5.32
CA VAL A 79 -1.51 -4.39 4.19
C VAL A 79 -2.70 -4.84 3.34
N ILE A 80 -3.82 -5.23 3.97
CA ILE A 80 -5.05 -5.56 3.24
C ILE A 80 -5.55 -4.35 2.48
N VAL A 81 -5.71 -3.20 3.14
CA VAL A 81 -6.20 -1.97 2.50
C VAL A 81 -5.28 -1.53 1.36
N ALA A 82 -3.96 -1.58 1.58
CA ALA A 82 -2.98 -1.20 0.58
C ALA A 82 -2.94 -2.17 -0.61
N SER A 83 -3.10 -3.48 -0.38
CA SER A 83 -3.15 -4.46 -1.47
C SER A 83 -4.33 -4.25 -2.42
N LEU A 84 -5.49 -3.81 -1.90
CA LEU A 84 -6.68 -3.53 -2.73
C LEU A 84 -6.52 -2.31 -3.64
N TRP A 85 -5.70 -1.33 -3.23
CA TRP A 85 -5.41 -0.11 -3.99
C TRP A 85 -4.02 -0.10 -4.66
N GLY A 86 -3.23 -1.16 -4.47
CA GLY A 86 -1.89 -1.30 -5.00
C GLY A 86 -1.90 -1.43 -6.53
N SER A 87 -1.08 -0.61 -7.21
CA SER A 87 -0.89 -0.71 -8.66
C SER A 87 0.00 -1.89 -9.07
N LEU A 88 0.80 -2.44 -8.14
CA LEU A 88 1.68 -3.59 -8.36
C LEU A 88 1.25 -4.78 -7.50
N ARG A 89 1.13 -5.96 -8.14
CA ARG A 89 0.79 -7.24 -7.48
C ARG A 89 1.82 -7.71 -6.42
N GLN A 90 3.01 -7.12 -6.41
CA GLN A 90 4.12 -7.50 -5.50
C GLN A 90 4.49 -6.39 -4.50
N LEU A 91 3.68 -5.33 -4.39
CA LEU A 91 4.03 -4.19 -3.53
C LEU A 91 3.81 -4.52 -2.05
N HIS A 92 4.90 -4.72 -1.31
CA HIS A 92 4.86 -4.94 0.14
C HIS A 92 4.89 -3.59 0.87
N THR A 93 3.78 -3.21 1.50
CA THR A 93 3.64 -1.99 2.29
C THR A 93 3.38 -2.36 3.75
N GLY A 94 4.42 -2.89 4.40
CA GLY A 94 4.37 -3.33 5.80
C GLY A 94 4.96 -2.31 6.78
N PRO A 95 4.83 -2.55 8.08
CA PRO A 95 5.57 -1.80 9.09
C PRO A 95 7.07 -1.95 8.85
N THR A 96 7.84 -0.89 9.10
CA THR A 96 9.31 -0.90 8.96
C THR A 96 9.96 -0.51 10.28
N ALA A 97 11.17 -1.02 10.52
CA ALA A 97 11.95 -0.72 11.72
C ALA A 97 12.16 0.80 11.89
N MET A 98 12.49 1.50 10.80
CA MET A 98 12.71 2.94 10.81
C MET A 98 11.47 3.72 11.24
N LEU A 99 10.31 3.44 10.64
CA LEU A 99 9.05 4.13 11.01
C LEU A 99 8.66 3.85 12.46
N SER A 100 8.93 2.64 12.95
CA SER A 100 8.67 2.23 14.34
C SER A 100 9.50 3.08 15.31
N LEU A 101 10.81 3.17 15.07
CA LEU A 101 11.72 3.99 15.88
C LEU A 101 11.36 5.48 15.82
N MET A 102 11.02 6.00 14.63
CA MET A 102 10.62 7.41 14.49
C MET A 102 9.31 7.71 15.22
N SER A 103 8.34 6.79 15.18
CA SER A 103 7.08 6.95 15.92
C SER A 103 7.30 6.97 17.44
N ALA A 104 8.16 6.08 17.97
CA ALA A 104 8.54 6.09 19.38
C ALA A 104 9.26 7.40 19.75
N ALA A 105 10.27 7.80 18.97
CA ALA A 105 11.03 9.03 19.20
C ALA A 105 10.15 10.29 19.22
N ALA A 106 9.09 10.32 18.40
CA ALA A 106 8.14 11.43 18.38
C ALA A 106 7.26 11.50 19.65
N LEU A 107 7.04 10.37 20.34
CA LEU A 107 6.09 10.26 21.45
C LEU A 107 6.74 10.21 22.83
N ILE A 108 7.99 9.73 22.94
CA ILE A 108 8.76 9.68 24.19
C ILE A 108 8.74 11.00 24.99
N PRO A 109 8.80 12.20 24.37
CA PRO A 109 8.73 13.45 25.13
C PRO A 109 7.38 13.73 25.79
N TYR A 110 6.31 13.07 25.37
CA TYR A 110 4.93 13.35 25.77
C TYR A 110 4.36 12.29 26.72
N ALA A 111 4.77 11.03 26.59
CA ALA A 111 4.32 9.96 27.46
C ALA A 111 5.41 8.88 27.62
N SER A 112 5.37 8.17 28.74
CA SER A 112 6.27 7.04 28.99
C SER A 112 5.78 5.79 28.26
N THR A 113 6.73 5.06 27.67
CA THR A 113 6.50 3.84 26.90
C THR A 113 5.72 2.79 27.71
N GLY A 114 4.74 2.14 27.08
CA GLY A 114 3.95 1.06 27.70
C GLY A 114 2.77 1.53 28.56
N THR A 115 2.56 2.83 28.73
CA THR A 115 1.35 3.37 29.37
C THR A 115 0.15 3.39 28.41
N GLU A 116 -1.06 3.43 28.97
CA GLU A 116 -2.29 3.59 28.16
C GLU A 116 -2.28 4.90 27.36
N GLU A 117 -1.73 5.97 27.94
CA GLU A 117 -1.57 7.27 27.28
C GLU A 117 -0.65 7.18 26.06
N PHE A 118 0.48 6.48 26.17
CA PHE A 118 1.40 6.28 25.04
C PHE A 118 0.75 5.51 23.88
N ILE A 119 -0.07 4.50 24.20
CA ILE A 119 -0.84 3.76 23.20
C ILE A 119 -1.85 4.68 22.50
N ALA A 120 -2.60 5.48 23.27
CA ALA A 120 -3.58 6.42 22.71
C ALA A 120 -2.92 7.46 21.79
N LEU A 121 -1.78 8.02 22.20
CA LEU A 121 -1.00 8.95 21.39
C LEU A 121 -0.44 8.29 20.12
N SER A 122 -0.01 7.02 20.21
CA SER A 122 0.46 6.26 19.05
C SER A 122 -0.64 6.05 18.00
N VAL A 123 -1.85 5.71 18.44
CA VAL A 123 -3.02 5.56 17.55
C VAL A 123 -3.40 6.90 16.93
N MET A 124 -3.40 7.98 17.72
CA MET A 124 -3.68 9.33 17.22
C MET A 124 -2.66 9.77 16.18
N LEU A 125 -1.36 9.57 16.45
CA LEU A 125 -0.29 9.87 15.52
C LEU A 125 -0.45 9.10 14.21
N ALA A 126 -0.74 7.80 14.28
CA ALA A 126 -0.97 6.95 13.10
C ALA A 126 -2.15 7.47 12.27
N LEU A 127 -3.24 7.90 12.92
CA LEU A 127 -4.42 8.46 12.25
C LEU A 127 -4.11 9.80 11.58
N MET A 128 -3.40 10.71 12.26
CA MET A 128 -2.97 11.99 11.69
C MET A 128 -2.07 11.79 10.46
N VAL A 129 -1.09 10.88 10.57
CA VAL A 129 -0.20 10.53 9.44
C VAL A 129 -1.00 9.92 8.30
N GLY A 130 -1.99 9.08 8.59
CA GLY A 130 -2.90 8.49 7.60
C GLY A 130 -3.69 9.55 6.84
N ILE A 131 -4.34 10.48 7.55
CA ILE A 131 -5.09 11.60 6.95
C ILE A 131 -4.17 12.46 6.11
N LEU A 132 -2.98 12.79 6.61
CA LEU A 132 -2.00 13.59 5.89
C LEU A 132 -1.56 12.88 4.59
N ARG A 133 -1.23 11.59 4.65
CA ARG A 133 -0.87 10.79 3.46
C ARG A 133 -2.02 10.72 2.44
N LEU A 134 -3.26 10.55 2.89
CA LEU A 134 -4.44 10.57 2.02
C LEU A 134 -4.64 11.93 1.35
N THR A 135 -4.46 13.01 2.11
CA THR A 135 -4.57 14.39 1.61
C THR A 135 -3.49 14.67 0.57
N LEU A 136 -2.24 14.31 0.85
CA LEU A 136 -1.14 14.42 -0.12
C LEU A 136 -1.39 13.60 -1.38
N GLY A 137 -1.94 12.39 -1.23
CA GLY A 137 -2.35 11.52 -2.34
C GLY A 137 -3.45 12.14 -3.20
N LEU A 138 -4.45 12.78 -2.57
CA LEU A 138 -5.55 13.47 -3.25
C LEU A 138 -5.06 14.64 -4.11
N PHE A 139 -4.11 15.43 -3.59
CA PHE A 139 -3.47 16.51 -4.33
C PHE A 139 -2.41 16.03 -5.34
N ARG A 140 -2.22 14.71 -5.48
CA ARG A 140 -1.21 14.09 -6.36
C ARG A 140 0.20 14.63 -6.15
N LEU A 141 0.53 15.02 -4.91
CA LEU A 141 1.83 15.61 -4.60
C LEU A 141 2.99 14.61 -4.73
N GLY A 142 2.72 13.31 -4.92
CA GLY A 142 3.73 12.34 -5.35
C GLY A 142 4.41 12.70 -6.67
N LEU A 143 3.74 13.43 -7.58
CA LEU A 143 4.37 13.97 -8.79
C LEU A 143 5.43 15.03 -8.47
N VAL A 144 5.23 15.81 -7.40
CA VAL A 144 6.21 16.80 -6.92
C VAL A 144 7.42 16.10 -6.30
N VAL A 145 7.19 14.98 -5.60
CA VAL A 145 8.27 14.16 -5.02
C VAL A 145 9.17 13.54 -6.10
N ASN A 146 8.66 13.25 -7.30
CA ASN A 146 9.48 12.80 -8.43
C ASN A 146 10.49 13.86 -8.93
N PHE A 147 10.31 15.13 -8.56
CA PHE A 147 11.27 16.21 -8.87
C PHE A 147 12.34 16.40 -7.79
N LEU A 148 12.22 15.72 -6.63
CA LEU A 148 13.32 15.62 -5.67
C LEU A 148 14.34 14.64 -6.25
N SER A 149 15.43 15.19 -6.79
CA SER A 149 16.53 14.41 -7.38
C SER A 149 17.23 13.56 -6.32
N HIS A 150 17.33 12.26 -6.60
CA HIS A 150 18.02 11.22 -5.82
C HIS A 150 17.64 11.11 -4.32
N PRO A 151 16.94 10.05 -3.90
CA PRO A 151 16.80 9.73 -2.49
C PRO A 151 18.13 9.21 -1.93
N VAL A 152 18.51 9.74 -0.77
CA VAL A 152 19.41 9.07 0.19
C VAL A 152 18.73 7.86 0.81
#